data_AF-A0A9W8Z2V7-F1
#
_entry.id   AF-A0A9W8Z2V7-F1
#
_cell.length_a   1.000
_cell.length_b   1.000
_cell.length_c   1.000
_cell.angle_alpha   90.00
_cell.angle_beta   90.00
_cell.angle_gamma   90.00
#
_symmetry.space_group_name_H-M   'P 1'
#
loop_
_entity.id
_entity.type
_entity.pdbx_description
1 polymer ?
#
loop_
_entity_poly.entity_id
_entity_poly.type
_entity_poly.pdbx_seq_one_letter_code
_entity_poly.pdbx_strand_id
1 'polypeptide(L)'
;MSEITHQTIQDGWFREISNMWPGQAMTLKVKKVLHHEKSKYQDVLIFESTNHGTVLVLDNVIQCTERDEFSYQEMITHLAMNSHPNPKKVLVIGGGDGGVLREVVKHEGIEEAILCDIDEAVIRLSKEYLPGMSEGFKHPKVKVHVGDGFKFLDDYKNTFDVIITDSSDPEGPAESLFQKPYFQLMHDALREGGVITTQAENQWLHLELITKLKKDCKEIFPVAEYAYTTIPTYPSGQIGFMVCSKDPNANVKVPVRSWTKEEEEKLCRYYNSDIHKASFILPTFAAKALQ
;
A
#
# COMPACT_ATOMS: atom_id res chain seq x y z
N MET A 1 -19.14 -29.74 -8.79
CA MET A 1 -17.83 -29.11 -8.53
C MET A 1 -17.51 -29.37 -7.08
N SER A 2 -16.33 -29.89 -6.77
CA SER A 2 -15.86 -30.04 -5.39
C SER A 2 -15.79 -28.67 -4.72
N GLU A 3 -16.19 -28.59 -3.46
CA GLU A 3 -16.05 -27.36 -2.66
C GLU A 3 -14.57 -27.06 -2.47
N ILE A 4 -14.14 -25.84 -2.81
CA ILE A 4 -12.77 -25.37 -2.58
C ILE A 4 -12.62 -25.16 -1.07
N THR A 5 -11.61 -25.77 -0.46
CA THR A 5 -11.33 -25.65 0.97
C THR A 5 -9.93 -25.09 1.19
N HIS A 6 -9.73 -24.43 2.33
CA HIS A 6 -8.43 -23.88 2.71
C HIS A 6 -8.18 -24.12 4.20
N GLN A 7 -6.94 -24.45 4.58
CA GLN A 7 -6.59 -24.87 5.95
C GLN A 7 -6.85 -23.79 7.03
N THR A 8 -6.81 -22.52 6.64
CA THR A 8 -7.11 -21.40 7.54
C THR A 8 -8.60 -21.13 7.72
N ILE A 9 -9.47 -21.83 6.97
CA ILE A 9 -10.92 -21.75 7.10
C ILE A 9 -11.39 -22.91 7.97
N GLN A 10 -11.79 -22.59 9.20
CA GLN A 10 -12.26 -23.57 10.18
C GLN A 10 -13.63 -23.13 10.71
N ASP A 11 -14.58 -24.05 10.77
CA ASP A 11 -15.95 -23.81 11.22
C ASP A 11 -16.66 -22.66 10.46
N GLY A 12 -16.28 -22.46 9.19
CA GLY A 12 -16.79 -21.38 8.33
C GLY A 12 -16.15 -20.00 8.56
N TRP A 13 -15.06 -19.93 9.31
CA TRP A 13 -14.32 -18.69 9.57
C TRP A 13 -12.88 -18.80 9.06
N PHE A 14 -12.47 -17.82 8.25
CA PHE A 14 -11.07 -17.58 7.96
C PHE A 14 -10.41 -16.95 9.19
N ARG A 15 -9.18 -17.36 9.51
CA ARG A 15 -8.40 -16.85 10.64
C ARG A 15 -7.02 -16.40 10.14
N GLU A 16 -6.75 -15.10 10.25
CA GLU A 16 -5.45 -14.51 9.99
C GLU A 16 -4.58 -14.63 11.24
N ILE A 17 -3.52 -15.43 11.17
CA ILE A 17 -2.59 -15.71 12.27
C ILE A 17 -1.18 -15.58 11.72
N SER A 18 -0.36 -14.73 12.34
CA SER A 18 1.06 -14.57 11.99
C SER A 18 1.91 -14.41 13.25
N ASN A 19 3.21 -14.72 13.12
CA ASN A 19 4.21 -14.43 14.14
C ASN A 19 4.53 -12.93 14.25
N MET A 20 4.16 -12.13 13.25
CA MET A 20 4.28 -10.66 13.28
C MET A 20 3.34 -10.02 14.32
N TRP A 21 2.19 -10.64 14.60
CA TRP A 21 1.23 -10.18 15.62
C TRP A 21 0.86 -11.31 16.59
N PRO A 22 1.81 -11.77 17.43
CA PRO A 22 1.61 -12.95 18.26
C PRO A 22 0.49 -12.73 19.30
N GLY A 23 -0.32 -13.77 19.51
CA GLY A 23 -1.38 -13.76 20.52
C GLY A 23 -2.67 -13.04 20.12
N GLN A 24 -2.77 -12.55 18.88
CA GLN A 24 -3.99 -11.97 18.30
C GLN A 24 -4.27 -12.54 16.91
N ALA A 25 -5.53 -12.50 16.49
CA ALA A 25 -5.96 -12.95 15.17
C ALA A 25 -7.21 -12.18 14.72
N MET A 26 -7.24 -11.78 13.45
CA MET A 26 -8.47 -11.30 12.81
C MET A 26 -9.22 -12.49 12.22
N THR A 27 -10.55 -12.49 12.35
CA THR A 27 -11.37 -13.57 11.77
C THR A 27 -12.52 -13.01 10.96
N LEU A 28 -12.74 -13.60 9.78
CA LEU A 28 -13.81 -13.21 8.87
C LEU A 28 -14.67 -14.43 8.52
N LYS A 29 -15.99 -14.29 8.69
CA LYS A 29 -16.92 -15.37 8.32
C LYS A 29 -16.97 -15.50 6.81
N VAL A 30 -16.67 -16.71 6.33
CA VAL A 30 -16.62 -17.04 4.90
C VAL A 30 -18.04 -17.37 4.45
N LYS A 31 -18.51 -16.68 3.41
CA LYS A 31 -19.74 -17.03 2.70
C LYS A 31 -19.45 -18.09 1.63
N LYS A 32 -18.38 -17.92 0.85
CA LYS A 32 -17.95 -18.86 -0.18
C LYS A 32 -16.49 -18.63 -0.57
N VAL A 33 -15.71 -19.68 -0.74
CA VAL A 33 -14.39 -19.59 -1.39
C VAL A 33 -14.58 -19.41 -2.91
N LEU A 34 -13.99 -18.35 -3.45
CA LEU A 34 -14.08 -18.01 -4.88
C LEU A 34 -12.92 -18.65 -5.65
N HIS A 35 -11.70 -18.53 -5.12
CA HIS A 35 -10.49 -19.04 -5.73
C HIS A 35 -9.47 -19.46 -4.66
N HIS A 36 -8.70 -20.51 -4.95
CA HIS A 36 -7.50 -20.86 -4.20
C HIS A 36 -6.48 -21.44 -5.16
N GLU A 37 -5.29 -20.84 -5.23
CA GLU A 37 -4.15 -21.40 -5.96
C GLU A 37 -2.83 -21.05 -5.27
N LYS A 38 -1.84 -21.93 -5.40
CA LYS A 38 -0.47 -21.59 -5.05
C LYS A 38 0.25 -21.12 -6.31
N SER A 39 0.62 -19.84 -6.35
CA SER A 39 1.38 -19.26 -7.45
C SER A 39 2.86 -19.65 -7.37
N LYS A 40 3.69 -19.09 -8.25
CA LYS A 40 5.15 -19.24 -8.16
C LYS A 40 5.72 -18.59 -6.89
N TYR A 41 5.03 -17.62 -6.31
CA TYR A 41 5.55 -16.76 -5.24
C TYR A 41 4.87 -17.03 -3.90
N GLN A 42 3.55 -17.26 -3.89
CA GLN A 42 2.75 -17.27 -2.66
C GLN A 42 1.46 -18.10 -2.79
N ASP A 43 0.83 -18.42 -1.67
CA ASP A 43 -0.52 -18.96 -1.61
C ASP A 43 -1.54 -17.83 -1.80
N VAL A 44 -2.42 -17.95 -2.80
CA VAL A 44 -3.43 -16.94 -3.15
C VAL A 44 -4.82 -17.49 -2.85
N LEU A 45 -5.50 -16.91 -1.88
CA LEU A 45 -6.86 -17.25 -1.50
C LEU A 45 -7.77 -16.04 -1.71
N ILE A 46 -8.89 -16.27 -2.41
CA ILE A 46 -9.95 -15.27 -2.56
C ILE A 46 -11.28 -15.88 -2.11
N PHE A 47 -11.96 -15.18 -1.21
CA PHE A 47 -13.26 -15.61 -0.73
C PHE A 47 -14.24 -14.44 -0.60
N GLU A 48 -15.52 -14.73 -0.76
CA GLU A 48 -16.60 -13.82 -0.39
C GLU A 48 -16.85 -13.97 1.11
N SER A 49 -16.72 -12.88 1.86
CA SER A 49 -17.08 -12.81 3.27
C SER A 49 -18.57 -12.45 3.45
N THR A 50 -19.13 -12.69 4.63
CA THR A 50 -20.54 -12.32 4.89
C THR A 50 -20.76 -10.81 5.01
N ASN A 51 -19.73 -10.03 5.39
CA ASN A 51 -19.90 -8.62 5.78
C ASN A 51 -18.79 -7.67 5.34
N HIS A 52 -17.77 -8.15 4.62
CA HIS A 52 -16.65 -7.34 4.11
C HIS A 52 -16.48 -7.42 2.59
N GLY A 53 -17.45 -8.02 1.88
CA GLY A 53 -17.36 -8.27 0.45
C GLY A 53 -16.30 -9.34 0.13
N THR A 54 -15.71 -9.23 -1.05
CA THR A 54 -14.61 -10.08 -1.50
C THR A 54 -13.31 -9.73 -0.77
N VAL A 55 -12.57 -10.76 -0.38
CA VAL A 55 -11.34 -10.67 0.41
C VAL A 55 -10.22 -11.35 -0.36
N LEU A 56 -9.10 -10.65 -0.55
CA LEU A 56 -7.85 -11.21 -1.04
C LEU A 56 -6.93 -11.52 0.13
N VAL A 57 -6.39 -12.74 0.13
CA VAL A 57 -5.44 -13.23 1.12
C VAL A 57 -4.22 -13.79 0.38
N LEU A 58 -3.04 -13.36 0.81
CA LEU A 58 -1.75 -13.84 0.33
C LEU A 58 -0.96 -14.42 1.50
N ASP A 59 -0.48 -15.65 1.37
CA ASP A 59 0.25 -16.38 2.42
C ASP A 59 -0.41 -16.31 3.81
N ASN A 60 -1.75 -16.40 3.82
CA ASN A 60 -2.64 -16.33 5.00
C ASN A 60 -2.82 -14.93 5.63
N VAL A 61 -2.27 -13.88 5.02
CA VAL A 61 -2.45 -12.48 5.43
C VAL A 61 -3.47 -11.78 4.54
N ILE A 62 -4.44 -11.11 5.15
CA ILE A 62 -5.44 -10.29 4.45
C ILE A 62 -4.72 -9.12 3.78
N GLN A 63 -4.83 -9.03 2.46
CA GLN A 63 -4.29 -7.91 1.71
C GLN A 63 -5.32 -6.80 1.52
N CYS A 64 -6.58 -7.16 1.26
CA CYS A 64 -7.64 -6.18 1.15
C CYS A 64 -9.03 -6.80 1.31
N THR A 65 -9.99 -5.95 1.69
CA THR A 65 -11.42 -6.26 1.59
C THR A 65 -12.14 -5.13 0.85
N GLU A 66 -13.15 -5.45 0.04
CA GLU A 66 -13.94 -4.44 -0.66
C GLU A 66 -14.60 -3.42 0.29
N ARG A 67 -14.80 -3.80 1.55
CA ARG A 67 -15.46 -2.94 2.53
C ARG A 67 -14.59 -1.78 3.00
N ASP A 68 -13.28 -1.95 3.15
CA ASP A 68 -12.40 -0.98 3.82
C ASP A 68 -11.10 -0.65 3.08
N GLU A 69 -10.84 -1.27 1.92
CA GLU A 69 -9.64 -1.02 1.08
C GLU A 69 -9.38 0.47 0.84
N PHE A 70 -10.45 1.26 0.69
CA PHE A 70 -10.36 2.66 0.31
C PHE A 70 -9.58 3.49 1.34
N SER A 71 -9.57 3.08 2.62
CA SER A 71 -8.76 3.75 3.63
C SER A 71 -7.27 3.62 3.33
N TYR A 72 -6.81 2.40 2.99
CA TYR A 72 -5.41 2.16 2.67
C TYR A 72 -5.04 2.74 1.31
N GLN A 73 -5.82 2.43 0.28
CA GLN A 73 -5.53 2.81 -1.10
C GLN A 73 -5.47 4.32 -1.29
N GLU A 74 -6.45 5.05 -0.72
CA GLU A 74 -6.47 6.51 -0.80
C GLU A 74 -5.30 7.10 -0.02
N MET A 75 -4.99 6.60 1.18
CA MET A 75 -3.93 7.17 2.02
C MET A 75 -2.53 6.91 1.45
N ILE A 76 -2.19 5.67 1.11
CA ILE A 76 -0.86 5.33 0.57
C ILE A 76 -0.58 6.10 -0.73
N THR A 77 -1.63 6.37 -1.51
CA THR A 77 -1.52 7.13 -2.76
C THR A 77 -1.44 8.63 -2.50
N HIS A 78 -2.44 9.18 -1.79
CA HIS A 78 -2.63 10.62 -1.74
C HIS A 78 -1.69 11.32 -0.77
N LEU A 79 -1.05 10.61 0.17
CA LEU A 79 0.05 11.15 0.96
C LEU A 79 1.19 11.62 0.05
N ALA A 80 1.81 10.73 -0.74
CA ALA A 80 2.87 11.15 -1.68
C ALA A 80 2.35 12.11 -2.77
N MET A 81 1.21 11.76 -3.39
CA MET A 81 0.72 12.52 -4.54
C MET A 81 0.42 13.97 -4.19
N ASN A 82 -0.19 14.24 -3.03
CA ASN A 82 -0.51 15.61 -2.62
C ASN A 82 0.64 16.31 -1.88
N SER A 83 1.72 15.62 -1.53
CA SER A 83 2.97 16.23 -1.07
C SER A 83 3.90 16.66 -2.23
N HIS A 84 3.65 16.20 -3.47
CA HIS A 84 4.37 16.65 -4.65
C HIS A 84 3.58 17.77 -5.39
N PRO A 85 4.24 18.87 -5.82
CA PRO A 85 3.54 20.04 -6.39
C PRO A 85 2.96 19.81 -7.79
N ASN A 86 3.49 18.85 -8.57
CA ASN A 86 2.99 18.54 -9.91
C ASN A 86 3.45 17.14 -10.40
N PRO A 87 2.97 16.03 -9.82
CA PRO A 87 3.40 14.69 -10.21
C PRO A 87 2.81 14.32 -11.58
N LYS A 88 3.66 13.80 -12.47
CA LYS A 88 3.31 13.40 -13.84
C LYS A 88 3.62 11.94 -14.13
N LYS A 89 4.76 11.45 -13.64
CA LYS A 89 5.21 10.07 -13.82
C LYS A 89 5.30 9.36 -12.47
N VAL A 90 4.48 8.33 -12.30
CA VAL A 90 4.34 7.60 -11.04
C VAL A 90 4.71 6.13 -11.23
N LEU A 91 5.42 5.57 -10.25
CA LEU A 91 5.66 4.14 -10.14
C LEU A 91 4.94 3.58 -8.93
N VAL A 92 4.29 2.44 -9.09
CA VAL A 92 3.72 1.61 -8.03
C VAL A 92 4.49 0.28 -8.05
N ILE A 93 5.16 -0.05 -6.95
CA ILE A 93 5.77 -1.37 -6.73
C ILE A 93 4.81 -2.19 -5.88
N GLY A 94 4.46 -3.39 -6.34
CA GLY A 94 3.36 -4.19 -5.78
C GLY A 94 1.99 -3.68 -6.23
N GLY A 95 1.00 -3.69 -5.33
CA GLY A 95 -0.36 -3.20 -5.60
C GLY A 95 -1.13 -4.00 -6.65
N GLY A 96 -0.88 -5.32 -6.73
CA GLY A 96 -1.46 -6.22 -7.72
C GLY A 96 -3.00 -6.26 -7.77
N ASP A 97 -3.71 -5.74 -6.77
CA ASP A 97 -5.16 -5.55 -6.81
C ASP A 97 -5.60 -4.41 -7.75
N GLY A 98 -4.70 -3.45 -8.04
CA GLY A 98 -4.92 -2.32 -8.93
C GLY A 98 -5.55 -1.09 -8.27
N GLY A 99 -5.85 -1.17 -6.99
CA GLY A 99 -6.49 -0.13 -6.22
C GLY A 99 -5.67 1.15 -6.09
N VAL A 100 -4.38 1.04 -5.79
CA VAL A 100 -3.46 2.20 -5.79
C VAL A 100 -3.41 2.86 -7.16
N LEU A 101 -3.43 2.09 -8.27
CA LEU A 101 -3.50 2.68 -9.61
C LEU A 101 -4.80 3.44 -9.84
N ARG A 102 -5.94 2.90 -9.39
CA ARG A 102 -7.25 3.59 -9.45
C ARG A 102 -7.17 4.96 -8.77
N GLU A 103 -6.49 5.04 -7.64
CA GLU A 103 -6.30 6.29 -6.90
C GLU A 103 -5.30 7.25 -7.58
N VAL A 104 -4.20 6.74 -8.13
CA VAL A 104 -3.19 7.55 -8.84
C VAL A 104 -3.82 8.28 -10.02
N VAL A 105 -4.64 7.58 -10.82
CA VAL A 105 -5.20 8.15 -12.05
C VAL A 105 -6.33 9.16 -11.83
N LYS A 106 -6.79 9.37 -10.59
CA LYS A 106 -7.68 10.50 -10.22
C LYS A 106 -6.97 11.85 -10.36
N HIS A 107 -5.64 11.88 -10.36
CA HIS A 107 -4.85 13.10 -10.53
C HIS A 107 -4.72 13.44 -12.02
N GLU A 108 -5.42 14.49 -12.47
CA GLU A 108 -5.51 14.85 -13.90
C GLU A 108 -4.15 15.06 -14.58
N GLY A 109 -3.17 15.59 -13.83
CA GLY A 109 -1.81 15.88 -14.29
C GLY A 109 -0.92 14.67 -14.57
N ILE A 110 -1.37 13.46 -14.23
CA ILE A 110 -0.63 12.22 -14.56
C ILE A 110 -0.47 12.10 -16.07
N GLU A 111 0.74 11.79 -16.50
CA GLU A 111 1.09 11.47 -17.89
C GLU A 111 1.33 9.96 -18.04
N GLU A 112 1.92 9.31 -17.03
CA GLU A 112 2.20 7.88 -17.02
C GLU A 112 2.18 7.32 -15.58
N ALA A 113 1.47 6.21 -15.37
CA ALA A 113 1.49 5.44 -14.13
C ALA A 113 1.94 4.02 -14.45
N ILE A 114 3.04 3.58 -13.85
CA ILE A 114 3.59 2.24 -14.04
C ILE A 114 3.32 1.44 -12.78
N LEU A 115 2.82 0.22 -12.92
CA LEU A 115 2.77 -0.76 -11.84
C LEU A 115 3.74 -1.91 -12.16
N CYS A 116 4.57 -2.27 -11.20
CA CYS A 116 5.43 -3.44 -11.25
C CYS A 116 5.07 -4.37 -10.10
N ASP A 117 4.46 -5.51 -10.42
CA ASP A 117 4.12 -6.55 -9.44
C ASP A 117 4.83 -7.85 -9.82
N ILE A 118 5.30 -8.58 -8.82
CA ILE A 118 6.09 -9.80 -9.04
C ILE A 118 5.23 -10.99 -9.47
N ASP A 119 3.94 -10.98 -9.12
CA ASP A 119 3.05 -12.14 -9.24
C ASP A 119 1.86 -11.87 -10.17
N GLU A 120 1.96 -12.37 -11.40
CA GLU A 120 0.89 -12.29 -12.40
C GLU A 120 -0.43 -12.88 -11.91
N ALA A 121 -0.39 -13.87 -11.01
CA ALA A 121 -1.60 -14.46 -10.44
C ALA A 121 -2.45 -13.43 -9.71
N VAL A 122 -1.83 -12.55 -8.92
CA VAL A 122 -2.52 -11.51 -8.14
C VAL A 122 -3.21 -10.52 -9.07
N ILE A 123 -2.52 -10.06 -10.13
CA ILE A 123 -3.11 -9.15 -11.12
C ILE A 123 -4.29 -9.81 -11.85
N ARG A 124 -4.11 -11.04 -12.32
CA ARG A 124 -5.14 -11.76 -13.07
C ARG A 124 -6.38 -12.00 -12.22
N LEU A 125 -6.19 -12.50 -10.99
CA LEU A 125 -7.29 -12.83 -10.09
C LEU A 125 -8.00 -11.58 -9.56
N SER A 126 -7.27 -10.48 -9.35
CA SER A 126 -7.87 -9.21 -8.96
C SER A 126 -8.75 -8.61 -10.07
N LYS A 127 -8.36 -8.75 -11.34
CA LYS A 127 -9.21 -8.37 -12.48
C LYS A 127 -10.52 -9.17 -12.56
N GLU A 128 -10.50 -10.40 -12.06
CA GLU A 128 -11.66 -11.31 -12.08
C GLU A 128 -12.56 -11.10 -10.86
N TYR A 129 -11.98 -11.01 -9.66
CA TYR A 129 -12.72 -11.05 -8.39
C TYR A 129 -12.79 -9.72 -7.65
N LEU A 130 -11.95 -8.74 -8.00
CA LEU A 130 -11.88 -7.41 -7.37
C LEU A 130 -12.06 -6.28 -8.40
N PRO A 131 -13.19 -6.25 -9.15
CA PRO A 131 -13.37 -5.31 -10.27
C PRO A 131 -13.35 -3.84 -9.84
N GLY A 132 -13.74 -3.51 -8.60
CA GLY A 132 -13.73 -2.14 -8.08
C GLY A 132 -12.34 -1.59 -7.76
N MET A 133 -11.36 -2.46 -7.49
CA MET A 133 -9.96 -2.07 -7.31
C MET A 133 -9.23 -2.13 -8.66
N SER A 134 -9.41 -3.21 -9.40
CA SER A 134 -8.71 -3.49 -10.65
C SER A 134 -9.14 -2.62 -11.85
N GLU A 135 -10.13 -1.75 -11.70
CA GLU A 135 -10.51 -0.77 -12.72
C GLU A 135 -9.34 0.14 -13.11
N GLY A 136 -8.41 0.42 -12.18
CA GLY A 136 -7.20 1.20 -12.45
C GLY A 136 -6.36 0.65 -13.61
N PHE A 137 -6.33 -0.68 -13.81
CA PHE A 137 -5.59 -1.31 -14.91
C PHE A 137 -6.09 -0.94 -16.31
N LYS A 138 -7.33 -0.45 -16.44
CA LYS A 138 -7.94 -0.12 -17.74
C LYS A 138 -7.61 1.30 -18.20
N HIS A 139 -7.03 2.13 -17.34
CA HIS A 139 -6.76 3.52 -17.65
C HIS A 139 -5.68 3.66 -18.74
N PRO A 140 -5.85 4.51 -19.77
CA PRO A 140 -4.93 4.58 -20.91
C PRO A 140 -3.51 5.05 -20.56
N LYS A 141 -3.34 5.68 -19.40
CA LYS A 141 -2.04 6.13 -18.88
C LYS A 141 -1.32 5.08 -18.03
N VAL A 142 -1.93 3.91 -17.83
CA VAL A 142 -1.38 2.84 -17.00
C VAL A 142 -0.59 1.84 -17.83
N LYS A 143 0.57 1.44 -17.31
CA LYS A 143 1.39 0.33 -17.82
C LYS A 143 1.65 -0.67 -16.70
N VAL A 144 1.50 -1.94 -17.00
CA VAL A 144 1.74 -3.03 -16.05
C VAL A 144 2.97 -3.81 -16.49
N HIS A 145 3.90 -4.01 -15.56
CA HIS A 145 5.06 -4.87 -15.69
C HIS A 145 4.95 -6.00 -14.69
N VAL A 146 5.14 -7.24 -15.14
CA VAL A 146 5.23 -8.40 -14.25
C VAL A 146 6.70 -8.69 -13.99
N GLY A 147 7.17 -8.41 -12.79
CA GLY A 147 8.58 -8.51 -12.45
C GLY A 147 8.90 -8.13 -11.02
N ASP A 148 10.12 -8.44 -10.62
CA ASP A 148 10.69 -8.07 -9.32
C ASP A 148 10.87 -6.54 -9.26
N GLY A 149 10.17 -5.89 -8.33
CA GLY A 149 10.18 -4.43 -8.19
C GLY A 149 11.54 -3.85 -7.83
N PHE A 150 12.37 -4.58 -7.07
CA PHE A 150 13.73 -4.14 -6.73
C PHE A 150 14.60 -4.09 -8.00
N LYS A 151 14.55 -5.14 -8.82
CA LYS A 151 15.29 -5.19 -10.10
C LYS A 151 14.76 -4.17 -11.11
N PHE A 152 13.45 -4.07 -11.21
CA PHE A 152 12.80 -3.12 -12.10
C PHE A 152 13.23 -1.68 -11.79
N LEU A 153 13.34 -1.34 -10.51
CA LEU A 153 13.72 0.00 -10.07
C LEU A 153 15.18 0.34 -10.37
N ASP A 154 16.08 -0.65 -10.42
CA ASP A 154 17.51 -0.44 -10.72
C ASP A 154 17.75 0.08 -12.15
N ASP A 155 16.84 -0.24 -13.08
CA ASP A 155 16.87 0.24 -14.47
C ASP A 155 16.52 1.73 -14.63
N TYR A 156 16.07 2.40 -13.55
CA TYR A 156 15.61 3.79 -13.59
C TYR A 156 16.47 4.72 -12.74
N LYS A 157 16.78 5.89 -13.30
CA LYS A 157 17.41 7.02 -12.60
C LYS A 157 16.68 8.31 -12.98
N ASN A 158 16.45 9.22 -12.04
CA ASN A 158 15.88 10.56 -12.27
C ASN A 158 14.62 10.57 -13.18
N THR A 159 13.71 9.61 -12.96
CA THR A 159 12.60 9.31 -13.89
C THR A 159 11.23 9.60 -13.30
N PHE A 160 11.00 9.24 -12.04
CA PHE A 160 9.68 9.29 -11.42
C PHE A 160 9.52 10.54 -10.55
N ASP A 161 8.35 11.15 -10.55
CA ASP A 161 8.00 12.24 -9.63
C ASP A 161 7.53 11.66 -8.29
N VAL A 162 6.81 10.53 -8.34
CA VAL A 162 6.33 9.79 -7.16
C VAL A 162 6.59 8.29 -7.32
N ILE A 163 7.01 7.65 -6.24
CA ILE A 163 7.08 6.18 -6.14
C ILE A 163 6.26 5.72 -4.94
N ILE A 164 5.37 4.76 -5.15
CA ILE A 164 4.55 4.13 -4.12
C ILE A 164 4.98 2.67 -4.00
N THR A 165 5.32 2.21 -2.80
CA THR A 165 5.56 0.78 -2.52
C THR A 165 4.39 0.24 -1.72
N ASP A 166 3.51 -0.48 -2.41
CA ASP A 166 2.33 -1.17 -1.89
C ASP A 166 2.68 -2.66 -1.76
N SER A 167 3.43 -2.98 -0.71
CA SER A 167 3.89 -4.32 -0.40
C SER A 167 3.16 -4.93 0.79
N SER A 168 3.19 -6.26 0.86
CA SER A 168 2.86 -7.01 2.08
C SER A 168 3.89 -6.77 3.20
N ASP A 169 3.68 -7.45 4.32
CA ASP A 169 4.60 -7.48 5.47
C ASP A 169 6.04 -7.87 5.05
N PRO A 170 7.09 -7.50 5.83
CA PRO A 170 8.51 -7.76 5.55
C PRO A 170 8.93 -9.24 5.66
N GLU A 171 8.13 -10.15 5.13
CA GLU A 171 8.38 -11.58 5.01
C GLU A 171 8.42 -12.00 3.53
N GLY A 172 9.08 -13.12 3.23
CA GLY A 172 9.12 -13.69 1.89
C GLY A 172 9.64 -12.72 0.81
N PRO A 173 8.93 -12.51 -0.30
CA PRO A 173 9.40 -11.67 -1.41
C PRO A 173 9.51 -10.18 -1.06
N ALA A 174 8.80 -9.71 -0.03
CA ALA A 174 8.75 -8.29 0.35
C ALA A 174 9.86 -7.86 1.31
N GLU A 175 10.60 -8.79 1.94
CA GLU A 175 11.65 -8.47 2.93
C GLU A 175 12.66 -7.43 2.42
N SER A 176 13.06 -7.55 1.14
CA SER A 176 14.04 -6.65 0.52
C SER A 176 13.54 -5.20 0.40
N LEU A 177 12.22 -4.98 0.37
CA LEU A 177 11.58 -3.68 0.20
C LEU A 177 11.61 -2.83 1.48
N PHE A 178 11.99 -3.42 2.61
CA PHE A 178 12.14 -2.72 3.90
C PHE A 178 13.59 -2.41 4.25
N GLN A 179 14.53 -2.67 3.34
CA GLN A 179 15.96 -2.51 3.59
C GLN A 179 16.49 -1.21 2.98
N LYS A 180 17.46 -0.59 3.67
CA LYS A 180 18.12 0.65 3.24
C LYS A 180 18.55 0.68 1.75
N PRO A 181 19.10 -0.40 1.14
CA PRO A 181 19.43 -0.38 -0.29
C PRO A 181 18.23 -0.13 -1.21
N TYR A 182 17.04 -0.61 -0.87
CA TYR A 182 15.83 -0.36 -1.66
C TYR A 182 15.42 1.13 -1.61
N PHE A 183 15.53 1.76 -0.44
CA PHE A 183 15.31 3.21 -0.31
C PHE A 183 16.30 4.02 -1.14
N GLN A 184 17.55 3.57 -1.27
CA GLN A 184 18.53 4.21 -2.14
C GLN A 184 18.14 4.08 -3.61
N LEU A 185 17.65 2.91 -4.04
CA LEU A 185 17.12 2.73 -5.40
C LEU A 185 15.95 3.67 -5.69
N MET A 186 15.00 3.79 -4.76
CA MET A 186 13.89 4.74 -4.90
C MET A 186 14.38 6.18 -4.99
N HIS A 187 15.31 6.57 -4.12
CA HIS A 187 15.92 7.91 -4.14
C HIS A 187 16.58 8.22 -5.49
N ASP A 188 17.32 7.27 -6.05
CA ASP A 188 18.00 7.44 -7.34
C ASP A 188 17.04 7.49 -8.52
N ALA A 189 15.97 6.68 -8.48
CA ALA A 189 14.94 6.63 -9.51
C ALA A 189 14.03 7.86 -9.50
N LEU A 190 13.88 8.54 -8.35
CA LEU A 190 13.13 9.78 -8.22
C LEU A 190 13.85 10.97 -8.86
N ARG A 191 13.06 11.86 -9.46
CA ARG A 191 13.49 13.18 -9.88
C ARG A 191 13.81 14.10 -8.71
N GLU A 192 14.43 15.23 -8.98
CA GLU A 192 14.58 16.30 -8.00
C GLU A 192 13.22 16.70 -7.43
N GLY A 193 13.12 16.82 -6.10
CA GLY A 193 11.87 17.07 -5.38
C GLY A 193 10.89 15.90 -5.34
N GLY A 194 11.26 14.73 -5.88
CA GLY A 194 10.42 13.55 -5.88
C GLY A 194 10.07 13.04 -4.48
N VAL A 195 8.90 12.40 -4.36
CA VAL A 195 8.32 11.94 -3.09
C VAL A 195 8.05 10.45 -3.16
N ILE A 196 8.28 9.72 -2.06
CA ILE A 196 7.83 8.34 -1.91
C ILE A 196 6.73 8.21 -0.86
N THR A 197 5.93 7.17 -0.99
CA THR A 197 5.20 6.58 0.13
C THR A 197 5.34 5.07 0.10
N THR A 198 5.61 4.46 1.25
CA THR A 198 5.65 3.00 1.40
C THR A 198 4.79 2.60 2.59
N GLN A 199 4.17 1.44 2.54
CA GLN A 199 3.69 0.76 3.76
C GLN A 199 4.83 0.73 4.78
N ALA A 200 4.51 0.97 6.05
CA ALA A 200 5.50 1.01 7.13
C ALA A 200 4.95 0.42 8.44
N GLU A 201 4.17 -0.66 8.36
CA GLU A 201 3.73 -1.43 9.52
C GLU A 201 2.86 -0.69 10.56
N ASN A 202 2.43 -1.38 11.62
CA ASN A 202 1.56 -0.80 12.66
C ASN A 202 2.36 -0.35 13.91
N GLN A 203 2.24 0.93 14.28
CA GLN A 203 2.88 1.51 15.47
C GLN A 203 2.56 0.82 16.81
N TRP A 204 1.45 0.08 16.93
CA TRP A 204 1.11 -0.68 18.13
C TRP A 204 1.86 -2.02 18.23
N LEU A 205 2.35 -2.54 17.11
CA LEU A 205 2.93 -3.87 17.00
C LEU A 205 4.43 -3.82 16.67
N HIS A 206 4.83 -2.92 15.77
CA HIS A 206 6.11 -2.98 15.06
C HIS A 206 6.96 -1.72 15.29
N LEU A 207 6.80 -1.03 16.43
CA LEU A 207 7.43 0.27 16.69
C LEU A 207 8.97 0.26 16.54
N GLU A 208 9.64 -0.83 16.96
CA GLU A 208 11.10 -0.98 16.80
C GLU A 208 11.51 -1.03 15.32
N LEU A 209 10.76 -1.77 14.50
CA LEU A 209 10.96 -1.83 13.05
C LEU A 209 10.77 -0.45 12.43
N ILE A 210 9.69 0.26 12.81
CA ILE A 210 9.37 1.59 12.29
C ILE A 210 10.44 2.61 12.68
N THR A 211 10.96 2.57 13.91
CA THR A 211 12.06 3.45 14.34
C THR A 211 13.32 3.20 13.50
N LYS A 212 13.68 1.94 13.25
CA LYS A 212 14.81 1.59 12.38
C LYS A 212 14.57 2.08 10.95
N LEU A 213 13.39 1.80 10.39
CA LEU A 213 13.02 2.20 9.04
C LEU A 213 13.10 3.72 8.86
N LYS A 214 12.55 4.49 9.82
CA LYS A 214 12.60 5.96 9.81
C LYS A 214 14.04 6.46 9.85
N LYS A 215 14.91 5.83 10.64
CA LYS A 215 16.34 6.16 10.70
C LYS A 215 17.01 5.91 9.35
N ASP A 216 16.81 4.73 8.77
CA ASP A 216 17.39 4.36 7.47
C ASP A 216 16.93 5.33 6.36
N CYS A 217 15.65 5.74 6.39
CA CYS A 217 15.10 6.75 5.47
C CYS A 217 15.73 8.13 5.67
N LYS A 218 15.91 8.60 6.92
CA LYS A 218 16.57 9.89 7.23
C LYS A 218 18.03 9.94 6.79
N GLU A 219 18.69 8.80 6.62
CA GLU A 219 20.05 8.72 6.11
C GLU A 219 20.13 8.85 4.58
N ILE A 220 18.99 8.73 3.87
CA ILE A 220 18.90 8.77 2.40
C ILE A 220 18.14 10.01 1.92
N PHE A 221 17.02 10.33 2.57
CA PHE A 221 16.15 11.45 2.22
C PHE A 221 16.29 12.57 3.24
N PRO A 222 16.35 13.84 2.80
CA PRO A 222 16.37 14.97 3.73
C PRO A 222 15.08 15.12 4.54
N VAL A 223 13.95 14.62 4.03
CA VAL A 223 12.66 14.57 4.73
C VAL A 223 12.18 13.14 4.80
N ALA A 224 11.87 12.64 6.00
CA ALA A 224 11.29 11.32 6.23
C ALA A 224 10.34 11.35 7.45
N GLU A 225 9.04 11.17 7.18
CA GLU A 225 7.97 11.27 8.16
C GLU A 225 7.07 10.04 8.14
N TYR A 226 6.48 9.74 9.29
CA TYR A 226 5.59 8.61 9.46
C TYR A 226 4.15 9.10 9.65
N ALA A 227 3.25 8.60 8.80
CA ALA A 227 1.81 8.77 8.90
C ALA A 227 1.14 7.43 9.22
N TYR A 228 -0.13 7.43 9.61
CA TYR A 228 -0.92 6.21 9.71
C TYR A 228 -2.36 6.42 9.28
N THR A 229 -3.03 5.33 8.92
CA THR A 229 -4.48 5.28 8.68
C THR A 229 -5.14 4.19 9.51
N THR A 230 -6.44 4.32 9.73
CA THR A 230 -7.27 3.27 10.34
C THR A 230 -7.88 2.38 9.26
N ILE A 231 -7.70 1.07 9.39
CA ILE A 231 -8.25 0.08 8.46
C ILE A 231 -8.60 -1.18 9.26
N PRO A 232 -9.91 -1.47 9.49
CA PRO A 232 -10.34 -2.48 10.44
C PRO A 232 -9.80 -3.89 10.20
N THR A 233 -9.57 -4.27 8.94
CA THR A 233 -9.19 -5.64 8.58
C THR A 233 -7.70 -5.92 8.65
N TYR A 234 -6.86 -4.90 8.89
CA TYR A 234 -5.44 -5.10 9.13
C TYR A 234 -5.14 -5.37 10.61
N PRO A 235 -4.00 -6.03 10.93
CA PRO A 235 -3.60 -6.31 12.30
C PRO A 235 -3.64 -5.08 13.20
N SER A 236 -4.35 -5.19 14.33
CA SER A 236 -4.59 -4.07 15.27
C SER A 236 -5.31 -2.85 14.67
N GLY A 237 -6.03 -3.00 13.56
CA GLY A 237 -7.01 -2.06 13.03
C GLY A 237 -6.45 -0.78 12.39
N GLN A 238 -5.15 -0.72 12.15
CA GLN A 238 -4.49 0.43 11.53
C GLN A 238 -3.15 0.04 10.89
N ILE A 239 -2.58 0.91 10.07
CA ILE A 239 -1.26 0.72 9.47
C ILE A 239 -0.60 2.06 9.16
N GLY A 240 0.73 2.02 9.10
CA GLY A 240 1.60 3.15 8.88
C GLY A 240 2.09 3.30 7.46
N PHE A 241 2.57 4.51 7.18
CA PHE A 241 3.23 4.85 5.93
C PHE A 241 4.48 5.67 6.21
N MET A 242 5.59 5.34 5.55
CA MET A 242 6.75 6.20 5.50
C MET A 242 6.65 7.10 4.28
N VAL A 243 6.66 8.42 4.49
CA VAL A 243 6.59 9.45 3.46
C VAL A 243 7.93 10.18 3.43
N CYS A 244 8.66 10.10 2.32
CA CYS A 244 9.96 10.75 2.20
C CYS A 244 10.03 11.65 0.97
N SER A 245 10.84 12.71 1.04
CA SER A 245 11.02 13.64 -0.07
C SER A 245 12.50 13.94 -0.29
N LYS A 246 12.87 14.14 -1.55
CA LYS A 246 14.19 14.65 -1.96
C LYS A 246 14.34 16.16 -1.80
N ASP A 247 13.25 16.89 -1.66
CA ASP A 247 13.30 18.33 -1.39
C ASP A 247 13.49 18.56 0.13
N PRO A 248 14.62 19.13 0.57
CA PRO A 248 14.87 19.42 1.99
C PRO A 248 13.91 20.46 2.58
N ASN A 249 13.19 21.21 1.75
CA ASN A 249 12.21 22.21 2.18
C ASN A 249 10.77 21.66 2.19
N ALA A 250 10.55 20.42 1.75
CA ALA A 250 9.23 19.83 1.71
C ALA A 250 8.66 19.64 3.12
N ASN A 251 7.41 20.03 3.31
CA ASN A 251 6.63 19.64 4.49
C ASN A 251 5.57 18.62 4.08
N VAL A 252 5.94 17.34 4.08
CA VAL A 252 5.04 16.25 3.68
C VAL A 252 3.85 16.05 4.63
N LYS A 253 3.80 16.75 5.78
CA LYS A 253 2.66 16.71 6.71
C LYS A 253 1.49 17.59 6.29
N VAL A 254 1.72 18.49 5.34
CA VAL A 254 0.72 19.42 4.83
C VAL A 254 0.63 19.21 3.32
N PRO A 255 -0.54 18.88 2.78
CA PRO A 255 -0.67 18.67 1.35
C PRO A 255 -0.43 19.99 0.62
N VAL A 256 0.49 19.98 -0.36
CA VAL A 256 0.80 21.15 -1.22
C VAL A 256 -0.19 21.26 -2.38
N ARG A 257 -0.90 20.16 -2.69
CA ARG A 257 -2.04 20.13 -3.59
C ARG A 257 -3.27 19.62 -2.85
N SER A 258 -4.42 20.20 -3.13
CA SER A 258 -5.70 19.73 -2.61
C SER A 258 -6.77 19.95 -3.64
N TRP A 259 -7.71 19.02 -3.71
CA TRP A 259 -8.98 19.27 -4.36
C TRP A 259 -9.83 20.22 -3.50
N THR A 260 -10.87 20.80 -4.11
CA THR A 260 -11.92 21.44 -3.33
C THR A 260 -12.64 20.40 -2.47
N LYS A 261 -13.28 20.84 -1.38
CA LYS A 261 -14.02 19.91 -0.50
C LYS A 261 -15.08 19.09 -1.26
N GLU A 262 -15.77 19.69 -2.23
CA GLU A 262 -16.77 19.01 -3.04
C GLU A 262 -16.13 17.93 -3.95
N GLU A 263 -14.96 18.20 -4.50
CA GLU A 263 -14.20 17.22 -5.26
C GLU A 263 -13.65 16.09 -4.37
N GLU A 264 -13.15 16.40 -3.16
CA GLU A 264 -12.75 15.38 -2.18
C GLU A 264 -13.91 14.45 -1.84
N GLU A 265 -15.10 14.98 -1.56
CA GLU A 265 -16.30 14.18 -1.25
C GLU A 265 -16.77 13.31 -2.43
N LYS A 266 -16.46 13.69 -3.67
CA LYS A 266 -16.78 12.91 -4.89
C LYS A 266 -15.74 11.86 -5.21
N LEU A 267 -14.46 12.19 -5.00
CA LEU A 267 -13.33 11.35 -5.41
C LEU A 267 -12.94 10.35 -4.33
N CYS A 268 -13.10 10.71 -3.05
CA CYS A 268 -12.56 9.98 -1.92
C CYS A 268 -13.65 9.57 -0.93
N ARG A 269 -13.45 8.44 -0.26
CA ARG A 269 -14.29 7.94 0.83
C ARG A 269 -13.63 8.15 2.20
N TYR A 270 -12.31 8.26 2.25
CA TYR A 270 -11.51 8.43 3.47
C TYR A 270 -10.63 9.68 3.43
N TYR A 271 -9.82 9.83 2.38
CA TYR A 271 -8.84 10.90 2.29
C TYR A 271 -9.52 12.25 2.10
N ASN A 272 -9.03 13.23 2.84
CA ASN A 272 -9.17 14.65 2.58
C ASN A 272 -7.95 15.38 3.16
N SER A 273 -7.78 16.66 2.82
CA SER A 273 -6.63 17.45 3.27
C SER A 273 -6.45 17.55 4.79
N ASP A 274 -7.53 17.41 5.57
CA ASP A 274 -7.44 17.41 7.04
C ASP A 274 -7.07 16.04 7.60
N ILE A 275 -7.59 14.96 7.01
CA ILE A 275 -7.14 13.59 7.31
C ILE A 275 -5.65 13.41 6.95
N HIS A 276 -5.19 14.00 5.84
CA HIS A 276 -3.76 14.03 5.50
C HIS A 276 -2.94 14.60 6.67
N LYS A 277 -3.28 15.80 7.17
CA LYS A 277 -2.55 16.43 8.28
C LYS A 277 -2.67 15.61 9.57
N ALA A 278 -3.87 15.13 9.89
CA ALA A 278 -4.15 14.37 11.10
C ALA A 278 -3.40 13.03 11.14
N SER A 279 -3.15 12.40 9.98
CA SER A 279 -2.45 11.12 9.87
C SER A 279 -1.01 11.16 10.42
N PHE A 280 -0.39 12.33 10.52
CA PHE A 280 0.94 12.53 11.10
C PHE A 280 0.90 12.82 12.62
N ILE A 281 -0.28 12.95 13.22
CA ILE A 281 -0.45 13.17 14.66
C ILE A 281 -0.47 11.81 15.36
N LEU A 282 0.69 11.41 15.86
CA LEU A 282 0.88 10.09 16.47
C LEU A 282 0.51 10.09 17.96
N PRO A 283 0.06 8.95 18.52
CA PRO A 283 -0.02 8.75 19.97
C PRO A 283 1.31 9.06 20.66
N THR A 284 1.26 9.56 21.89
CA THR A 284 2.44 10.04 22.63
C THR A 284 3.59 9.03 22.68
N PHE A 285 3.30 7.74 22.83
CA PHE A 285 4.33 6.69 22.91
C PHE A 285 5.08 6.55 21.56
N ALA A 286 4.36 6.54 20.45
CA ALA A 286 4.93 6.42 19.11
C ALA A 286 5.64 7.71 18.70
N ALA A 287 5.04 8.88 18.98
CA ALA A 287 5.66 10.17 18.76
C ALA A 287 7.02 10.27 19.46
N LYS A 288 7.13 9.81 20.72
CA LYS A 288 8.39 9.79 21.47
C LYS A 288 9.43 8.86 20.84
N ALA A 289 9.02 7.70 20.35
CA ALA A 289 9.94 6.71 19.77
C ALA A 289 10.41 7.08 18.35
N LEU A 290 9.67 7.93 17.64
CA LEU A 290 9.92 8.32 16.25
C LEU A 290 10.47 9.75 16.07
N GLN A 291 10.88 10.40 17.16
CA GLN A 291 11.59 11.69 17.12
C GLN A 291 12.93 11.56 16.37
#